data_AF-A0A8C1PTC4-F1
#
_entry.id   AF-A0A8C1PTC4-F1
#
_cell.length_a   1.000
_cell.length_b   1.000
_cell.length_c   1.000
_cell.angle_alpha   90.00
_cell.angle_beta   90.00
_cell.angle_gamma   90.00
#
_symmetry.space_group_name_H-M   'P 1'
#
loop_
_entity.id
_entity.type
_entity.pdbx_description
1 polymer ?
#
loop_
_entity_poly.entity_id
_entity_poly.type
_entity_poly.pdbx_seq_one_letter_code
_entity_poly.pdbx_strand_id
1 'polypeptide(L)'
;MRFPNRRLHTAVDGEEDAGVSAHFRNPFVHELRFTPLQKLKIAVMTVTLFPVRLLFAAFMMLLAWPFAFVATVGRSEDAVEPLSWWRWLVDLVLKVIMRAMWFSGGFHWVRVKGRPALPSEAPILTMAPHSSYFDAIPVTMTMASIVMKAESKDIPVWGTLIKFIRPVFVSRSDQDSRRKTVEEIKRRASSNGEWPQIMIFPEGTCTNRSCLIAFKPGAFIPGVPVQPVLLRYPNEMDTISWTWQGPGAFKILWLTLCQLHNSVEIEYLPTYTPSEEEKKDPALFANNVRRIMAKALGSRIIDYSFEDCQLAMGKGPLRLPKHTCLLEFARLVRCLGLKTGVTDEVLHEEASRARKLCGNRLDMEGFSQYLNQPMTEAVQDVFSLFEEHGKMDVREYVIALSVVCRPFRYLETIKLAFRMFEAQEDGAVVEDDLAVILKTALGIGDFAVCDLFRAIDCQDKGKITFDDFCRFLESCPDFVAQYHCLSEPIPQPSRESTSPSESQPSTNGFCADFSPPDHSTRSTAHSKKQN
;
A
#
# COMPACT_ATOMS: atom_id res chain seq x y z
N MET A 1 -6.20 -23.61 -2.03
CA MET A 1 -7.02 -22.55 -2.67
C MET A 1 -7.11 -22.72 -4.18
N ARG A 2 -8.29 -22.50 -4.78
CA ARG A 2 -8.56 -22.57 -6.24
C ARG A 2 -9.32 -21.30 -6.70
N PHE A 3 -9.26 -20.96 -7.98
CA PHE A 3 -10.08 -19.86 -8.52
C PHE A 3 -11.53 -20.34 -8.71
N PRO A 4 -12.55 -19.49 -8.47
CA PRO A 4 -13.93 -19.89 -8.69
C PRO A 4 -14.21 -20.13 -10.18
N ASN A 5 -14.69 -21.34 -10.54
CA ASN A 5 -15.08 -21.69 -11.91
C ASN A 5 -16.22 -20.80 -12.48
N ARG A 6 -16.94 -20.07 -11.63
CA ARG A 6 -18.17 -19.36 -11.99
C ARG A 6 -17.96 -18.01 -12.70
N ARG A 7 -16.74 -17.45 -12.66
CA ARG A 7 -16.43 -16.18 -13.37
C ARG A 7 -16.00 -16.34 -14.83
N LEU A 8 -16.06 -17.55 -15.40
CA LEU A 8 -16.15 -17.70 -16.85
C LEU A 8 -17.57 -17.44 -17.39
N HIS A 9 -18.61 -17.39 -16.56
CA HIS A 9 -20.00 -17.39 -17.02
C HIS A 9 -20.89 -16.22 -16.54
N THR A 10 -20.36 -15.26 -15.78
CA THR A 10 -21.08 -14.00 -15.46
C THR A 10 -20.65 -12.81 -16.32
N ALA A 11 -19.84 -13.07 -17.35
CA ALA A 11 -19.54 -12.14 -18.44
C ALA A 11 -20.28 -12.54 -19.72
N VAL A 12 -21.58 -12.81 -19.64
CA VAL A 12 -22.43 -12.92 -20.83
C VAL A 12 -23.78 -12.30 -20.49
N ASP A 13 -23.85 -10.99 -20.71
CA ASP A 13 -24.89 -10.42 -21.54
C ASP A 13 -24.33 -9.13 -22.17
N GLY A 14 -23.77 -9.29 -23.36
CA GLY A 14 -23.62 -8.21 -24.34
C GLY A 14 -22.36 -7.35 -24.29
N GLU A 15 -21.18 -7.94 -24.47
CA GLU A 15 -20.13 -7.40 -25.36
C GLU A 15 -19.03 -8.45 -25.54
N GLU A 16 -18.72 -8.73 -26.79
CA GLU A 16 -17.88 -9.85 -27.23
C GLU A 16 -16.47 -9.83 -26.62
N ASP A 17 -15.99 -11.06 -26.44
CA ASP A 17 -14.80 -11.52 -25.77
C ASP A 17 -13.49 -11.00 -26.41
N ALA A 18 -13.15 -9.74 -26.11
CA ALA A 18 -11.85 -9.14 -26.45
C ALA A 18 -11.36 -8.21 -25.33
N GLY A 19 -10.93 -8.75 -24.18
CA GLY A 19 -10.31 -7.87 -23.17
C GLY A 19 -9.76 -8.46 -21.89
N VAL A 20 -10.05 -9.73 -21.56
CA VAL A 20 -9.58 -10.32 -20.28
C VAL A 20 -8.07 -10.66 -20.29
N SER A 21 -7.39 -10.58 -21.44
CA SER A 21 -5.93 -10.74 -21.55
C SER A 21 -5.14 -9.43 -21.72
N ALA A 22 -5.72 -8.25 -21.40
CA ALA A 22 -4.92 -7.04 -21.25
C ALA A 22 -4.26 -7.05 -19.85
N HIS A 23 -3.05 -7.62 -19.77
CA HIS A 23 -2.18 -7.76 -18.59
C HIS A 23 -2.59 -6.89 -17.39
N PHE A 24 -3.14 -7.50 -16.34
CA PHE A 24 -3.30 -6.86 -15.04
C PHE A 24 -1.93 -6.34 -14.57
N ARG A 25 -1.73 -5.02 -14.63
CA ARG A 25 -0.48 -4.38 -14.23
C ARG A 25 -0.62 -3.94 -12.78
N ASN A 26 0.05 -4.66 -11.88
CA ASN A 26 0.05 -4.38 -10.44
C ASN A 26 0.36 -2.89 -10.19
N PRO A 27 -0.53 -2.13 -9.53
CA PRO A 27 -0.39 -0.68 -9.35
C PRO A 27 0.75 -0.30 -8.40
N PHE A 28 1.29 -1.25 -7.63
CA PHE A 28 2.35 -1.02 -6.64
C PHE A 28 3.74 -1.37 -7.17
N VAL A 29 3.82 -1.88 -8.40
CA VAL A 29 5.07 -2.24 -9.07
C VAL A 29 5.37 -1.22 -10.17
N HIS A 30 6.56 -0.65 -10.14
CA HIS A 30 7.03 0.25 -11.19
C HIS A 30 8.40 -0.18 -11.68
N GLU A 31 8.45 -0.70 -12.90
CA GLU A 31 9.69 -1.07 -13.57
C GLU A 31 10.00 -0.06 -14.67
N LEU A 32 11.17 0.54 -14.59
CA LEU A 32 11.69 1.45 -15.61
C LEU A 32 12.61 0.67 -16.55
N ARG A 33 12.15 0.50 -17.79
CA ARG A 33 12.95 -0.09 -18.86
C ARG A 33 13.35 1.01 -19.83
N PHE A 34 14.66 1.19 -20.00
CA PHE A 34 15.22 2.22 -20.85
C PHE A 34 15.88 1.62 -22.08
N THR A 35 15.63 2.21 -23.25
CA THR A 35 16.38 1.91 -24.47
C THR A 35 17.82 2.39 -24.35
N PRO A 36 18.78 1.85 -25.15
CA PRO A 36 20.16 2.33 -25.15
C PRO A 36 20.27 3.85 -25.39
N LEU A 37 19.44 4.39 -26.28
CA LEU A 37 19.37 5.83 -26.55
C LEU A 37 18.88 6.63 -25.33
N GLN A 38 17.85 6.13 -24.63
CA GLN A 38 17.38 6.77 -23.40
C GLN A 38 18.44 6.72 -22.30
N LYS A 39 19.18 5.61 -22.16
CA LYS A 39 20.30 5.50 -21.21
C LYS A 39 21.40 6.51 -21.53
N LEU A 40 21.77 6.65 -22.81
CA LEU A 40 22.75 7.66 -23.25
C LEU A 40 22.26 9.08 -22.95
N LYS A 41 20.99 9.38 -23.27
CA LYS A 41 20.36 10.67 -22.95
C LYS A 41 20.40 10.95 -21.45
N ILE A 42 20.02 9.99 -20.61
CA ILE A 42 20.07 10.11 -19.15
C ILE A 42 21.51 10.34 -18.68
N ALA A 43 22.50 9.62 -19.21
CA ALA A 43 23.90 9.80 -18.86
C ALA A 43 24.39 11.22 -19.17
N VAL A 44 24.09 11.75 -20.36
CA VAL A 44 24.42 13.15 -20.73
C VAL A 44 23.71 14.15 -19.81
N MET A 45 22.40 13.97 -19.57
CA MET A 45 21.61 14.87 -18.72
C MET A 45 22.03 14.82 -17.25
N THR A 46 22.59 13.70 -16.78
CA THR A 46 23.10 13.54 -15.42
C THR A 46 24.31 14.42 -15.15
N VAL A 47 25.17 14.62 -16.15
CA VAL A 47 26.37 15.46 -16.01
C VAL A 47 26.07 16.93 -16.29
N THR A 48 25.11 17.20 -17.17
CA THR A 48 24.82 18.57 -17.65
C THR A 48 23.68 19.24 -16.89
N LEU A 49 22.46 18.72 -17.03
CA LEU A 49 21.23 19.37 -16.60
C LEU A 49 20.89 19.10 -15.13
N PHE A 50 21.08 17.86 -14.68
CA PHE A 50 20.73 17.42 -13.33
C PHE A 50 21.42 18.23 -12.21
N PRO A 51 22.75 18.47 -12.23
CA PRO A 51 23.42 19.18 -11.14
C PRO A 51 22.94 20.64 -11.04
N VAL A 52 22.75 21.30 -12.19
CA VAL A 52 22.26 22.68 -12.27
C VAL A 52 20.84 22.78 -11.70
N ARG A 53 19.95 21.86 -12.08
CA ARG A 53 18.58 21.83 -11.58
C ARG A 53 18.49 21.51 -10.09
N LEU A 54 19.28 20.54 -9.63
CA LEU A 54 19.32 20.17 -8.22
C LEU A 54 19.81 21.36 -7.36
N LEU A 55 20.86 22.05 -7.80
CA LEU A 55 21.38 23.23 -7.13
C LEU A 55 20.34 24.36 -7.08
N PHE A 56 19.66 24.64 -8.20
CA PHE A 56 18.63 25.66 -8.23
C PHE A 56 17.42 25.30 -7.37
N ALA A 57 16.98 24.04 -7.41
CA ALA A 57 15.89 23.57 -6.55
C ALA A 57 16.24 23.70 -5.06
N ALA A 58 17.46 23.29 -4.67
CA ALA A 58 17.96 23.45 -3.30
C ALA A 58 18.05 24.93 -2.89
N PHE A 59 18.56 25.79 -3.77
CA PHE A 59 18.61 27.24 -3.55
C PHE A 59 17.20 27.83 -3.33
N MET A 60 16.23 27.47 -4.17
CA MET A 60 14.85 27.95 -4.04
C MET A 60 14.18 27.46 -2.75
N MET A 61 14.45 26.23 -2.30
CA MET A 61 13.96 25.76 -1.00
C MET A 61 14.57 26.56 0.17
N LEU A 62 15.87 26.82 0.13
CA LEU A 62 16.55 27.64 1.15
C LEU A 62 16.05 29.09 1.13
N LEU A 63 15.74 29.63 -0.04
CA LEU A 63 15.15 30.95 -0.19
C LEU A 63 13.72 31.01 0.33
N ALA A 64 12.90 29.97 0.14
CA ALA A 64 11.54 29.90 0.65
C ALA A 64 11.47 29.77 2.18
N TRP A 65 12.47 29.09 2.77
CA TRP A 65 12.51 28.78 4.20
C TRP A 65 12.33 29.98 5.15
N PRO A 66 13.06 31.11 5.03
CA PRO A 66 12.88 32.25 5.93
C PRO A 66 11.48 32.86 5.84
N PHE A 67 10.88 32.92 4.65
CA PHE A 67 9.50 33.43 4.49
C PHE A 67 8.49 32.52 5.17
N ALA A 68 8.63 31.20 4.98
CA ALA A 68 7.79 30.22 5.64
C ALA A 68 7.96 30.27 7.17
N PHE A 69 9.20 30.36 7.65
CA PHE A 69 9.51 30.49 9.07
C PHE A 69 8.83 31.71 9.68
N VAL A 70 9.06 32.90 9.13
CA VAL A 70 8.44 34.15 9.62
C VAL A 70 6.92 34.07 9.62
N ALA A 71 6.32 33.47 8.60
CA ALA A 71 4.87 33.33 8.53
C ALA A 71 4.30 32.26 9.48
N THR A 72 5.11 31.29 9.92
CA THR A 72 4.72 30.30 10.94
C THR A 72 4.88 30.83 12.37
N VAL A 73 5.80 31.76 12.62
CA VAL A 73 6.01 32.35 13.95
C VAL A 73 4.74 33.07 14.40
N GLY A 74 4.25 32.69 15.58
CA GLY A 74 3.07 33.30 16.20
C GLY A 74 1.72 32.87 15.63
N ARG A 75 1.66 31.84 14.76
CA ARG A 75 0.39 31.22 14.36
C ARG A 75 -0.05 30.19 15.39
N SER A 76 -1.30 30.29 15.85
CA SER A 76 -1.94 29.18 16.57
C SER A 76 -2.15 27.97 15.64
N GLU A 77 -1.94 26.76 16.16
CA GLU A 77 -2.27 25.50 15.46
C GLU A 77 -3.79 25.25 15.44
N ASP A 78 -4.52 25.79 16.42
CA ASP A 78 -5.92 25.47 16.68
C ASP A 78 -6.91 26.50 16.10
N ALA A 79 -6.46 27.75 15.89
CA ALA A 79 -7.31 28.87 15.47
C ALA A 79 -7.00 29.39 14.05
N VAL A 80 -8.05 29.71 13.29
CA VAL A 80 -7.92 30.48 12.05
C VAL A 80 -7.68 31.94 12.41
N GLU A 81 -6.42 32.37 12.30
CA GLU A 81 -6.14 33.79 12.25
C GLU A 81 -6.46 34.34 10.84
N PRO A 82 -7.18 35.48 10.72
CA PRO A 82 -7.45 36.10 9.44
C PRO A 82 -6.13 36.40 8.71
N LEU A 83 -6.11 36.18 7.40
CA LEU A 83 -4.95 36.48 6.55
C LEU A 83 -4.66 37.98 6.57
N SER A 84 -3.75 38.39 7.46
CA SER A 84 -3.21 39.74 7.43
C SER A 84 -2.57 40.02 6.07
N TRP A 85 -2.65 41.26 5.58
CA TRP A 85 -2.11 41.65 4.27
C TRP A 85 -0.65 41.23 4.04
N TRP A 86 0.20 41.27 5.08
CA TRP A 86 1.60 40.85 5.00
C TRP A 86 1.73 39.32 4.83
N ARG A 87 0.83 38.51 5.42
CA ARG A 87 0.82 37.05 5.26
C ARG A 87 0.34 36.67 3.87
N TRP A 88 -0.60 37.42 3.31
CA TRP A 88 -0.99 37.28 1.92
C TRP A 88 0.18 37.60 0.97
N LEU A 89 0.97 38.64 1.27
CA LEU A 89 2.18 38.95 0.49
C LEU A 89 3.21 37.82 0.58
N VAL A 90 3.45 37.28 1.79
CA VAL A 90 4.34 36.11 1.97
C VAL A 90 3.84 34.90 1.20
N ASP A 91 2.53 34.64 1.21
CA ASP A 91 1.92 33.57 0.44
C ASP A 91 2.16 33.71 -1.07
N LEU A 92 2.00 34.93 -1.60
CA LEU A 92 2.29 35.25 -3.00
C LEU A 92 3.78 35.03 -3.33
N VAL A 93 4.68 35.51 -2.49
CA VAL A 93 6.13 35.32 -2.65
C VAL A 93 6.49 33.84 -2.65
N LEU A 94 5.96 33.07 -1.69
CA LEU A 94 6.18 31.63 -1.61
C LEU A 94 5.63 30.90 -2.85
N LYS A 95 4.43 31.26 -3.33
CA LYS A 95 3.88 30.70 -4.58
C LYS A 95 4.81 30.94 -5.77
N VAL A 96 5.39 32.15 -5.89
CA VAL A 96 6.34 32.48 -6.95
C VAL A 96 7.64 31.68 -6.81
N ILE A 97 8.21 31.59 -5.60
CA ILE A 97 9.43 30.81 -5.35
C ILE A 97 9.20 29.32 -5.66
N MET A 98 8.10 28.74 -5.18
CA MET A 98 7.75 27.35 -5.44
C MET A 98 7.49 27.10 -6.93
N ARG A 99 6.83 28.03 -7.62
CA ARG A 99 6.64 27.93 -9.08
C ARG A 99 7.96 27.96 -9.83
N ALA A 100 8.90 28.82 -9.43
CA ALA A 100 10.25 28.88 -10.00
C ALA A 100 11.05 27.59 -9.70
N MET A 101 10.92 27.02 -8.51
CA MET A 101 11.50 25.73 -8.14
C MET A 101 10.98 24.62 -9.07
N TRP A 102 9.67 24.49 -9.25
CA TRP A 102 9.09 23.48 -10.14
C TRP A 102 9.47 23.69 -11.60
N PHE A 103 9.51 24.96 -12.05
CA PHE A 103 9.97 25.31 -13.39
C PHE A 103 11.40 24.81 -13.61
N SER A 104 12.30 25.08 -12.66
CA SER A 104 13.69 24.61 -12.73
C SER A 104 13.79 23.09 -12.71
N GLY A 105 12.88 22.40 -12.01
CA GLY A 105 12.77 20.95 -11.99
C GLY A 105 12.24 20.33 -13.29
N GLY A 106 11.99 21.14 -14.33
CA GLY A 106 11.50 20.69 -15.63
C GLY A 106 9.98 20.74 -15.79
N PHE A 107 9.22 21.09 -14.75
CA PHE A 107 7.77 21.28 -14.82
C PHE A 107 7.42 22.65 -15.40
N HIS A 108 7.73 22.82 -16.69
CA HIS A 108 7.52 24.08 -17.39
C HIS A 108 6.03 24.35 -17.62
N TRP A 109 5.24 23.30 -17.89
CA TRP A 109 3.84 23.40 -18.26
C TRP A 109 2.97 22.66 -17.25
N VAL A 110 2.21 23.43 -16.48
CA VAL A 110 1.16 22.94 -15.58
C VAL A 110 -0.18 23.28 -16.24
N ARG A 111 -0.85 22.28 -16.80
CA ARG A 111 -2.16 22.46 -17.45
C ARG A 111 -3.24 22.34 -16.39
N VAL A 112 -4.08 23.36 -16.26
CA VAL A 112 -5.23 23.33 -15.36
C VAL A 112 -6.51 23.26 -16.18
N LYS A 113 -7.34 22.26 -15.92
CA LYS A 113 -8.68 22.07 -16.51
C LYS A 113 -9.74 22.17 -15.43
N GLY A 114 -10.92 22.65 -15.79
CA GLY A 114 -12.02 22.85 -14.86
C GLY A 114 -11.80 24.04 -13.92
N ARG A 115 -12.78 24.29 -13.05
CA ARG A 115 -12.76 25.41 -12.10
C ARG A 115 -12.51 24.90 -10.69
N PRO A 116 -11.48 25.40 -9.97
CA PRO A 116 -11.33 25.10 -8.55
C PRO A 116 -12.51 25.69 -7.77
N ALA A 117 -13.13 24.86 -6.93
CA ALA A 117 -14.21 25.26 -6.04
C ALA A 117 -13.68 26.14 -4.90
N LEU A 118 -14.52 27.03 -4.39
CA LEU A 118 -14.17 27.81 -3.21
C LEU A 118 -14.14 26.93 -1.94
N PRO A 119 -13.39 27.32 -0.90
CA PRO A 119 -13.39 26.59 0.39
C PRO A 119 -14.78 26.41 1.01
N SER A 120 -15.70 27.35 0.77
CA SER A 120 -17.10 27.28 1.21
C SER A 120 -17.97 26.34 0.36
N GLU A 121 -17.61 26.12 -0.91
CA GLU A 121 -18.33 25.22 -1.82
C GLU A 121 -17.89 23.77 -1.63
N ALA A 122 -16.57 23.55 -1.46
CA ALA A 122 -15.98 22.24 -1.24
C ALA A 122 -14.76 22.37 -0.32
N PRO A 123 -14.89 22.14 1.00
CA PRO A 123 -13.78 22.25 1.93
C PRO A 123 -12.70 21.17 1.74
N ILE A 124 -13.01 20.08 1.04
CA ILE A 124 -12.09 18.95 0.82
C ILE A 124 -11.88 18.75 -0.69
N LEU A 125 -10.62 18.67 -1.09
CA LEU A 125 -10.18 18.32 -2.44
C LEU A 125 -9.69 16.87 -2.43
N THR A 126 -10.37 15.97 -3.14
CA THR A 126 -9.99 14.55 -3.22
C THR A 126 -9.15 14.32 -4.47
N MET A 127 -7.86 14.04 -4.30
CA MET A 127 -6.90 13.97 -5.41
C MET A 127 -6.59 12.53 -5.80
N ALA A 128 -6.57 12.21 -7.10
CA ALA A 128 -6.15 10.90 -7.60
C ALA A 128 -5.70 10.97 -9.08
N PRO A 129 -4.84 10.05 -9.55
CA PRO A 129 -4.15 9.05 -8.75
C PRO A 129 -2.94 9.63 -8.00
N HIS A 130 -2.69 9.13 -6.79
CA HIS A 130 -1.49 9.47 -6.01
C HIS A 130 -0.29 8.73 -6.58
N SER A 131 0.69 9.46 -7.09
CA SER A 131 1.81 8.90 -7.85
C SER A 131 3.16 9.10 -7.18
N SER A 132 3.39 10.27 -6.57
CA SER A 132 4.66 10.58 -5.89
C SER A 132 4.61 11.90 -5.13
N TYR A 133 5.75 12.31 -4.57
CA TYR A 133 5.92 13.61 -3.93
C TYR A 133 5.78 14.80 -4.91
N PHE A 134 5.84 14.58 -6.23
CA PHE A 134 5.54 15.63 -7.22
C PHE A 134 4.06 16.05 -7.22
N ASP A 135 3.19 15.23 -6.61
CA ASP A 135 1.79 15.58 -6.38
C ASP A 135 1.62 16.77 -5.41
N ALA A 136 2.72 17.27 -4.83
CA ALA A 136 2.75 18.53 -4.09
C ALA A 136 2.66 19.78 -4.99
N ILE A 137 2.82 19.67 -6.32
CA ILE A 137 2.67 20.80 -7.26
C ILE A 137 1.33 21.54 -7.05
N PRO A 138 0.14 20.90 -7.14
CA PRO A 138 -1.13 21.56 -6.87
C PRO A 138 -1.22 22.18 -5.47
N VAL A 139 -0.61 21.55 -4.46
CA VAL A 139 -0.56 22.06 -3.07
C VAL A 139 0.16 23.40 -3.02
N THR A 140 1.33 23.50 -3.67
CA THR A 140 2.11 24.74 -3.71
C THR A 140 1.46 25.84 -4.56
N MET A 141 0.50 25.50 -5.42
CA MET A 141 -0.24 26.48 -6.22
C MET A 141 -1.40 27.09 -5.43
N THR A 142 -2.14 26.27 -4.68
CA THR A 142 -3.32 26.70 -3.93
C THR A 142 -3.00 27.08 -2.48
N MET A 143 -1.87 26.61 -1.95
CA MET A 143 -1.50 26.66 -0.53
C MET A 143 -2.55 25.99 0.37
N ALA A 144 -3.19 24.94 -0.18
CA ALA A 144 -4.11 24.08 0.54
C ALA A 144 -3.41 23.30 1.67
N SER A 145 -4.17 22.99 2.71
CA SER A 145 -3.74 22.04 3.73
C SER A 145 -3.67 20.64 3.13
N ILE A 146 -2.78 19.79 3.63
CA ILE A 146 -2.66 18.39 3.22
C ILE A 146 -2.64 17.45 4.41
N VAL A 147 -3.17 16.24 4.19
CA VAL A 147 -2.98 15.12 5.11
C VAL A 147 -1.66 14.42 4.79
N MET A 148 -0.75 14.35 5.75
CA MET A 148 0.58 13.76 5.54
C MET A 148 1.06 12.89 6.68
N LYS A 149 2.07 12.07 6.39
CA LYS A 149 2.72 11.21 7.39
C LYS A 149 3.38 12.07 8.49
N ALA A 150 3.24 11.67 9.75
CA ALA A 150 3.77 12.44 10.89
C ALA A 150 5.28 12.69 10.80
N GLU A 151 6.04 11.73 10.27
CA GLU A 151 7.51 11.78 10.14
C GLU A 151 7.98 12.82 9.12
N SER A 152 7.11 13.29 8.21
CA SER A 152 7.47 14.33 7.24
C SER A 152 7.79 15.68 7.89
N LYS A 153 7.36 15.91 9.14
CA LYS A 153 7.62 17.15 9.88
C LYS A 153 9.08 17.32 10.30
N ASP A 154 9.82 16.21 10.40
CA ASP A 154 11.17 16.16 10.98
C ASP A 154 12.26 16.36 9.92
N ILE A 155 11.89 16.52 8.65
CA ILE A 155 12.83 16.78 7.55
C ILE A 155 13.38 18.22 7.69
N PRO A 156 14.70 18.41 7.81
CA PRO A 156 15.29 19.75 7.90
C PRO A 156 14.89 20.64 6.72
N VAL A 157 14.62 21.93 6.97
CA VAL A 157 14.13 22.93 5.99
C VAL A 157 12.71 22.64 5.48
N TRP A 158 12.45 21.44 4.99
CA TRP A 158 11.16 21.02 4.44
C TRP A 158 10.05 21.01 5.50
N GLY A 159 10.36 20.62 6.74
CA GLY A 159 9.41 20.60 7.85
C GLY A 159 8.78 21.98 8.15
N THR A 160 9.54 23.07 7.99
CA THR A 160 9.01 24.44 8.17
C THR A 160 8.07 24.84 7.05
N LEU A 161 8.41 24.52 5.80
CA LEU A 161 7.55 24.73 4.63
C LEU A 161 6.26 23.91 4.73
N ILE A 162 6.37 22.69 5.23
CA ILE A 162 5.23 21.83 5.57
C ILE A 162 4.36 22.50 6.62
N LYS A 163 4.92 22.98 7.74
CA LYS A 163 4.14 23.62 8.81
C LYS A 163 3.40 24.88 8.32
N PHE A 164 3.96 25.61 7.36
CA PHE A 164 3.35 26.81 6.79
C PHE A 164 1.96 26.55 6.18
N ILE A 165 1.77 25.42 5.48
CA ILE A 165 0.49 25.03 4.89
C ILE A 165 -0.48 24.34 5.87
N ARG A 166 -0.17 24.33 7.18
CA ARG A 166 -1.00 23.78 8.26
C ARG A 166 -1.51 22.37 7.96
N PRO A 167 -0.64 21.36 7.81
CA PRO A 167 -1.04 20.01 7.47
C PRO A 167 -1.83 19.35 8.60
N VAL A 168 -2.59 18.31 8.27
CA VAL A 168 -3.12 17.37 9.26
C VAL A 168 -2.21 16.15 9.26
N PHE A 169 -1.47 15.94 10.34
CA PHE A 169 -0.58 14.79 10.45
C PHE A 169 -1.36 13.51 10.77
N VAL A 170 -0.91 12.39 10.19
CA VAL A 170 -1.45 11.06 10.48
C VAL A 170 -0.32 10.06 10.64
N SER A 171 -0.36 9.29 11.73
CA SER A 171 0.40 8.06 11.88
C SER A 171 -0.48 6.89 11.45
N ARG A 172 -0.05 6.14 10.44
CA ARG A 172 -0.84 5.04 9.87
C ARG A 172 -0.86 3.81 10.77
N SER A 173 0.18 3.62 11.59
CA SER A 173 0.31 2.51 12.54
C SER A 173 -0.48 2.73 13.82
N ASP A 174 -0.82 3.98 14.15
CA ASP A 174 -1.51 4.34 15.38
C ASP A 174 -3.01 4.61 15.11
N GLN A 175 -3.88 3.82 15.76
CA GLN A 175 -5.33 3.97 15.64
C GLN A 175 -5.85 5.27 16.26
N ASP A 176 -5.30 5.70 17.39
CA ASP A 176 -5.69 6.95 18.02
C ASP A 176 -5.26 8.15 17.18
N SER A 177 -4.07 8.09 16.57
CA SER A 177 -3.65 9.11 15.60
C SER A 177 -4.62 9.22 14.44
N ARG A 178 -5.06 8.10 13.85
CA ARG A 178 -6.06 8.11 12.76
C ARG A 178 -7.40 8.72 13.20
N ARG A 179 -7.87 8.43 14.42
CA ARG A 179 -9.09 9.03 14.96
C ARG A 179 -8.96 10.55 15.09
N LYS A 180 -7.86 11.03 15.69
CA LYS A 180 -7.55 12.46 15.83
C LYS A 180 -7.47 13.17 14.47
N THR A 181 -6.85 12.54 13.46
CA THR A 181 -6.81 13.06 12.09
C THR A 181 -8.22 13.27 11.53
N VAL A 182 -9.12 12.29 11.70
CA VAL A 182 -10.52 12.39 11.23
C VAL A 182 -11.29 13.49 11.96
N GLU A 183 -11.11 13.60 13.29
CA GLU A 183 -11.72 14.66 14.09
C GLU A 183 -11.27 16.05 13.62
N GLU A 184 -9.98 16.21 13.33
CA GLU A 184 -9.42 17.48 12.85
C GLU A 184 -9.87 17.83 11.43
N ILE A 185 -9.95 16.83 10.52
CA ILE A 185 -10.54 17.02 9.19
C ILE A 185 -11.99 17.48 9.33
N LYS A 186 -12.78 16.82 10.20
CA LYS A 186 -14.19 17.18 10.42
C LYS A 186 -14.32 18.59 10.98
N ARG A 187 -13.50 18.98 11.95
CA ARG A 187 -13.49 20.32 12.54
C ARG A 187 -13.22 21.39 11.49
N ARG A 188 -12.17 21.23 10.70
CA ARG A 188 -11.77 22.20 9.65
C ARG A 188 -12.77 22.24 8.50
N ALA A 189 -13.26 21.09 8.06
CA ALA A 189 -14.20 21.02 6.95
C ALA A 189 -15.58 21.61 7.29
N SER A 190 -15.94 21.63 8.58
CA SER A 190 -17.19 22.24 9.07
C SER A 190 -17.10 23.75 9.33
N SER A 191 -15.98 24.39 8.96
CA SER A 191 -15.73 25.81 9.25
C SER A 191 -16.30 26.80 8.22
N ASN A 192 -17.18 26.33 7.33
CA ASN A 192 -17.82 27.16 6.29
C ASN A 192 -16.83 28.00 5.44
N GLY A 193 -15.64 27.46 5.18
CA GLY A 193 -14.61 28.11 4.36
C GLY A 193 -13.66 29.05 5.10
N GLU A 194 -13.72 29.15 6.43
CA GLU A 194 -12.71 29.89 7.22
C GLU A 194 -11.34 29.21 7.16
N TRP A 195 -11.30 27.88 7.16
CA TRP A 195 -10.05 27.14 6.96
C TRP A 195 -9.71 26.98 5.47
N PRO A 196 -8.41 26.94 5.12
CA PRO A 196 -7.98 26.49 3.80
C PRO A 196 -8.52 25.10 3.47
N GLN A 197 -8.81 24.86 2.18
CA GLN A 197 -9.21 23.54 1.69
C GLN A 197 -8.19 22.47 2.08
N ILE A 198 -8.67 21.27 2.34
CA ILE A 198 -7.85 20.11 2.68
C ILE A 198 -7.73 19.21 1.45
N MET A 199 -6.52 19.09 0.91
CA MET A 199 -6.19 18.13 -0.13
C MET A 199 -5.88 16.77 0.49
N ILE A 200 -6.61 15.73 0.06
CA ILE A 200 -6.45 14.37 0.55
C ILE A 200 -6.34 13.43 -0.65
N PHE A 201 -5.33 12.54 -0.62
CA PHE A 201 -5.26 11.39 -1.52
C PHE A 201 -5.94 10.19 -0.85
N PRO A 202 -7.21 9.87 -1.20
CA PRO A 202 -7.97 8.82 -0.52
C PRO A 202 -7.40 7.42 -0.76
N GLU A 203 -6.54 7.21 -1.77
CA GLU A 203 -5.75 5.98 -1.94
C GLU A 203 -4.87 5.67 -0.72
N GLY A 204 -4.38 6.72 -0.06
CA GLY A 204 -3.52 6.59 1.12
C GLY A 204 -2.14 5.99 0.84
N THR A 205 -1.73 5.84 -0.42
CA THR A 205 -0.39 5.41 -0.84
C THR A 205 -0.15 5.81 -2.31
N CYS A 206 1.09 5.77 -2.77
CA CYS A 206 1.43 6.06 -4.16
C CYS A 206 1.34 4.80 -5.05
N THR A 207 0.84 4.97 -6.27
CA THR A 207 0.64 3.94 -7.30
C THR A 207 1.28 4.34 -8.63
N ASN A 208 1.37 3.41 -9.58
CA ASN A 208 1.87 3.66 -10.94
C ASN A 208 0.80 4.23 -11.89
N ARG A 209 -0.38 4.61 -11.37
CA ARG A 209 -1.53 5.15 -12.14
C ARG A 209 -2.16 4.19 -13.15
N SER A 210 -1.83 2.88 -13.16
CA SER A 210 -2.47 1.92 -14.07
C SER A 210 -3.98 1.75 -13.80
N CYS A 211 -4.39 2.00 -12.56
CA CYS A 211 -5.77 1.90 -12.09
C CYS A 211 -5.93 2.69 -10.78
N LEU A 212 -7.18 2.99 -10.40
CA LEU A 212 -7.49 3.54 -9.08
C LEU A 212 -7.75 2.40 -8.09
N ILE A 213 -7.00 2.42 -6.97
CA ILE A 213 -7.16 1.47 -5.87
C ILE A 213 -8.34 1.86 -4.97
N ALA A 214 -8.65 1.03 -3.96
CA ALA A 214 -9.70 1.33 -2.99
C ALA A 214 -9.43 2.64 -2.23
N PHE A 215 -10.44 3.52 -2.20
CA PHE A 215 -10.38 4.78 -1.46
C PHE A 215 -10.69 4.53 0.02
N LYS A 216 -9.86 5.10 0.90
CA LYS A 216 -10.09 5.10 2.33
C LYS A 216 -11.19 6.09 2.70
N PRO A 217 -12.09 5.75 3.63
CA PRO A 217 -13.25 6.58 3.97
C PRO A 217 -12.91 7.88 4.71
N GLY A 218 -11.68 8.04 5.22
CA GLY A 218 -11.30 9.15 6.11
C GLY A 218 -11.63 10.56 5.58
N ALA A 219 -11.49 10.79 4.26
CA ALA A 219 -11.84 12.07 3.63
C ALA A 219 -13.36 12.33 3.56
N PHE A 220 -14.16 11.27 3.66
CA PHE A 220 -15.59 11.25 3.37
C PHE A 220 -16.44 11.19 4.66
N ILE A 221 -15.84 10.82 5.80
CA ILE A 221 -16.48 10.80 7.13
C ILE A 221 -17.15 12.13 7.51
N PRO A 222 -16.61 13.32 7.18
CA PRO A 222 -17.28 14.58 7.52
C PRO A 222 -18.66 14.77 6.86
N GLY A 223 -18.98 14.04 5.78
CA GLY A 223 -20.27 14.15 5.09
C GLY A 223 -20.52 15.50 4.40
N VAL A 224 -19.45 16.23 4.07
CA VAL A 224 -19.47 17.54 3.40
C VAL A 224 -19.20 17.39 1.90
N PRO A 225 -19.53 18.40 1.06
CA PRO A 225 -19.16 18.39 -0.35
C PRO A 225 -17.65 18.25 -0.55
N VAL A 226 -17.25 17.46 -1.55
CA VAL A 226 -15.85 17.30 -1.95
C VAL A 226 -15.69 17.68 -3.41
N GLN A 227 -14.53 18.22 -3.78
CA GLN A 227 -14.20 18.39 -5.19
C GLN A 227 -13.18 17.32 -5.62
N PRO A 228 -13.52 16.43 -6.55
CA PRO A 228 -12.55 15.49 -7.10
C PRO A 228 -11.57 16.21 -8.03
N VAL A 229 -10.27 15.91 -7.88
CA VAL A 229 -9.18 16.50 -8.67
C VAL A 229 -8.34 15.39 -9.26
N LEU A 230 -8.18 15.41 -10.58
CA LEU A 230 -7.43 14.41 -11.32
C LEU A 230 -6.03 14.91 -11.64
N LEU A 231 -5.02 14.07 -11.39
CA LEU A 231 -3.64 14.32 -11.77
C LEU A 231 -3.23 13.41 -12.93
N ARG A 232 -2.72 14.01 -14.01
CA ARG A 232 -2.10 13.27 -15.12
C ARG A 232 -0.69 13.76 -15.37
N TYR A 233 0.19 12.82 -15.69
CA TYR A 233 1.58 13.07 -16.04
C TYR A 233 1.86 12.51 -17.43
N PRO A 234 1.49 13.22 -18.50
CA PRO A 234 1.60 12.74 -19.87
C PRO A 234 3.05 12.85 -20.38
N ASN A 235 3.97 12.17 -19.69
CA ASN A 235 5.40 12.14 -20.00
C ASN A 235 5.75 10.86 -20.75
N GLU A 236 6.62 10.96 -21.76
CA GLU A 236 7.07 9.80 -22.54
C GLU A 236 7.72 8.73 -21.67
N MET A 237 8.52 9.16 -20.69
CA MET A 237 9.12 8.30 -19.68
C MET A 237 8.44 8.56 -18.34
N ASP A 238 7.89 7.52 -17.73
CA ASP A 238 7.28 7.64 -16.40
C ASP A 238 8.34 7.60 -15.30
N THR A 239 9.13 8.66 -15.19
CA THR A 239 10.09 8.81 -14.09
C THR A 239 9.47 9.36 -12.82
N ILE A 240 8.14 9.51 -12.76
CA ILE A 240 7.43 10.21 -11.69
C ILE A 240 6.86 9.23 -10.68
N SER A 241 6.34 8.08 -11.11
CA SER A 241 5.69 7.13 -10.20
C SER A 241 6.66 6.53 -9.18
N TRP A 242 6.42 6.83 -7.90
CA TRP A 242 7.14 6.29 -6.77
C TRP A 242 6.27 5.25 -6.08
N THR A 243 6.40 4.00 -6.51
CA THR A 243 5.66 2.89 -5.91
C THR A 243 6.47 2.14 -4.87
N TRP A 244 5.82 1.27 -4.10
CA TRP A 244 6.47 0.44 -3.10
C TRP A 244 7.55 -0.47 -3.69
N GLN A 245 7.22 -1.19 -4.77
CA GLN A 245 8.15 -2.01 -5.52
C GLN A 245 8.58 -1.27 -6.79
N GLY A 246 9.44 -0.27 -6.62
CA GLY A 246 9.94 0.55 -7.70
C GLY A 246 11.27 1.22 -7.35
N PRO A 247 11.77 2.12 -8.23
CA PRO A 247 12.93 2.93 -7.94
C PRO A 247 12.72 3.75 -6.66
N GLY A 248 13.76 3.84 -5.82
CA GLY A 248 13.71 4.69 -4.63
C GLY A 248 13.49 6.17 -4.96
N ALA A 249 13.04 6.95 -3.97
CA ALA A 249 12.68 8.36 -4.15
C ALA A 249 13.79 9.20 -4.79
N PHE A 250 15.05 8.98 -4.42
CA PHE A 250 16.20 9.67 -5.02
C PHE A 250 16.40 9.30 -6.49
N LYS A 251 16.20 8.04 -6.87
CA LYS A 251 16.29 7.60 -8.27
C LYS A 251 15.17 8.22 -9.11
N ILE A 252 13.95 8.28 -8.58
CA ILE A 252 12.81 9.00 -9.19
C ILE A 252 13.12 10.50 -9.36
N LEU A 253 13.72 11.13 -8.34
CA LEU A 253 14.12 12.53 -8.38
C LEU A 253 15.15 12.78 -9.47
N TRP A 254 16.24 12.01 -9.44
CA TRP A 254 17.32 12.10 -10.41
C TRP A 254 16.83 11.93 -11.84
N LEU A 255 16.04 10.88 -12.11
CA LEU A 255 15.53 10.59 -13.43
C LEU A 255 14.55 11.67 -13.93
N THR A 256 13.69 12.20 -13.05
CA THR A 256 12.76 13.28 -13.39
C THR A 256 13.50 14.58 -13.70
N LEU A 257 14.52 14.92 -12.92
CA LEU A 257 15.34 16.11 -13.15
C LEU A 257 16.22 15.99 -14.42
N CYS A 258 16.56 14.76 -14.84
CA CYS A 258 17.22 14.50 -16.12
C CYS A 258 16.29 14.66 -17.34
N GLN A 259 14.97 14.66 -17.16
CA GLN A 259 14.07 14.89 -18.29
C GLN A 259 14.10 16.36 -18.70
N LEU A 260 14.29 16.65 -20.00
CA LEU A 260 14.28 18.03 -20.48
C LEU A 260 13.00 18.77 -20.07
N HIS A 261 11.86 18.09 -20.16
CA HIS A 261 10.56 18.62 -19.80
C HIS A 261 9.69 17.56 -19.15
N ASN A 262 8.99 17.95 -18.09
CA ASN A 262 7.95 17.18 -17.44
C ASN A 262 6.63 17.96 -17.53
N SER A 263 5.57 17.32 -18.03
CA SER A 263 4.22 17.87 -18.07
C SER A 263 3.40 17.31 -16.93
N VAL A 264 2.54 18.17 -16.37
CA VAL A 264 1.52 17.79 -15.41
C VAL A 264 0.20 18.47 -15.80
N GLU A 265 -0.87 17.71 -15.70
CA GLU A 265 -2.24 18.18 -15.89
C GLU A 265 -3.03 17.97 -14.60
N ILE A 266 -3.70 19.03 -14.16
CA ILE A 266 -4.58 19.08 -13.00
C ILE A 266 -5.97 19.36 -13.53
N GLU A 267 -6.89 18.42 -13.36
CA GLU A 267 -8.28 18.58 -13.79
C GLU A 267 -9.22 18.59 -12.58
N TYR A 268 -9.87 19.72 -12.35
CA TYR A 268 -10.90 19.89 -11.34
C TYR A 268 -12.24 19.43 -11.90
N LEU A 269 -12.80 18.35 -11.33
CA LEU A 269 -14.14 17.89 -11.66
C LEU A 269 -15.19 18.74 -10.95
N PRO A 270 -16.48 18.66 -11.36
CA PRO A 270 -17.57 19.31 -10.63
C PRO A 270 -17.60 18.88 -9.16
N THR A 271 -17.99 19.80 -8.27
CA THR A 271 -18.16 19.51 -6.85
C THR A 271 -19.19 18.40 -6.67
N TYR A 272 -18.84 17.41 -5.86
CA TYR A 272 -19.70 16.30 -5.50
C TYR A 272 -20.30 16.54 -4.11
N THR A 273 -21.61 16.64 -4.04
CA THR A 273 -22.36 16.78 -2.79
C THR A 273 -22.92 15.42 -2.39
N PRO A 274 -22.59 14.90 -1.18
CA PRO A 274 -23.06 13.58 -0.77
C PRO A 274 -24.56 13.54 -0.51
N SER A 275 -25.20 12.43 -0.87
CA SER A 275 -26.60 12.12 -0.49
C SER A 275 -26.72 11.82 1.01
N GLU A 276 -27.96 11.73 1.52
CA GLU A 276 -28.19 11.37 2.93
C GLU A 276 -27.71 9.94 3.27
N GLU A 277 -27.76 9.03 2.29
CA GLU A 277 -27.20 7.68 2.41
C GLU A 277 -25.67 7.72 2.48
N GLU A 278 -25.03 8.51 1.62
CA GLU A 278 -23.56 8.68 1.59
C GLU A 278 -23.02 9.39 2.84
N LYS A 279 -23.79 10.30 3.43
CA LYS A 279 -23.45 10.90 4.73
C LYS A 279 -23.44 9.88 5.87
N LYS A 280 -24.29 8.85 5.78
CA LYS A 280 -24.36 7.75 6.77
C LYS A 280 -23.34 6.65 6.47
N ASP A 281 -22.98 6.45 5.20
CA ASP A 281 -22.00 5.48 4.74
C ASP A 281 -20.82 6.16 3.99
N PRO A 282 -19.76 6.54 4.72
CA PRO A 282 -18.56 7.13 4.13
C PRO A 282 -17.83 6.22 3.12
N ALA A 283 -18.00 4.89 3.21
CA ALA A 283 -17.39 3.96 2.27
C ALA A 283 -18.13 3.98 0.93
N LEU A 284 -19.47 4.04 0.96
CA LEU A 284 -20.29 4.29 -0.23
C LEU A 284 -19.92 5.61 -0.89
N PHE A 285 -19.81 6.69 -0.11
CA PHE A 285 -19.38 7.99 -0.62
C PHE A 285 -18.00 7.92 -1.31
N ALA A 286 -17.01 7.31 -0.64
CA ALA A 286 -15.68 7.10 -1.20
C ALA A 286 -15.71 6.33 -2.53
N ASN A 287 -16.53 5.28 -2.60
CA ASN A 287 -16.68 4.45 -3.80
C ASN A 287 -17.33 5.18 -4.96
N ASN A 288 -18.36 6.01 -4.71
CA ASN A 288 -19.03 6.78 -5.74
C ASN A 288 -18.11 7.86 -6.32
N VAL A 289 -17.38 8.58 -5.47
CA VAL A 289 -16.37 9.55 -5.90
C VAL A 289 -15.26 8.86 -6.70
N ARG A 290 -14.74 7.72 -6.22
CA ARG A 290 -13.76 6.89 -6.95
C ARG A 290 -14.27 6.52 -8.34
N ARG A 291 -15.54 6.14 -8.49
CA ARG A 291 -16.14 5.74 -9.77
C ARG A 291 -16.17 6.89 -10.77
N ILE A 292 -16.53 8.10 -10.32
CA ILE A 292 -16.56 9.30 -11.17
C ILE A 292 -15.15 9.69 -11.59
N MET A 293 -14.19 9.64 -10.66
CA MET A 293 -12.78 9.91 -10.96
C MET A 293 -12.21 8.90 -11.97
N ALA A 294 -12.47 7.61 -11.78
CA ALA A 294 -12.03 6.56 -12.69
C ALA A 294 -12.60 6.74 -14.11
N LYS A 295 -13.90 7.06 -14.20
CA LYS A 295 -14.58 7.34 -15.48
C LYS A 295 -13.93 8.52 -16.21
N ALA A 296 -13.64 9.62 -15.50
CA ALA A 296 -13.00 10.79 -16.09
C ALA A 296 -11.50 10.58 -16.41
N LEU A 297 -10.82 9.68 -15.70
CA LEU A 297 -9.45 9.25 -16.05
C LEU A 297 -9.39 8.26 -17.21
N GLY A 298 -10.49 7.56 -17.52
CA GLY A 298 -10.47 6.38 -18.39
C GLY A 298 -9.70 5.20 -17.77
N SER A 299 -9.56 5.19 -16.45
CA SER A 299 -8.79 4.17 -15.71
C SER A 299 -9.69 3.08 -15.15
N ARG A 300 -9.14 1.87 -15.03
CA ARG A 300 -9.81 0.78 -14.32
C ARG A 300 -9.85 1.05 -12.82
N ILE A 301 -10.83 0.48 -12.14
CA ILE A 301 -10.92 0.46 -10.68
C ILE A 301 -10.54 -0.93 -10.21
N ILE A 302 -9.75 -1.00 -9.15
CA ILE A 302 -9.51 -2.24 -8.42
C ILE A 302 -9.87 -2.04 -6.96
N ASP A 303 -10.43 -3.07 -6.36
CA ASP A 303 -10.82 -3.02 -4.96
C ASP A 303 -9.67 -3.36 -4.00
N TYR A 304 -8.45 -3.59 -4.49
CA TYR A 304 -7.31 -3.80 -3.60
C TYR A 304 -6.98 -2.52 -2.84
N SER A 305 -6.75 -2.62 -1.52
CA SER A 305 -6.10 -1.55 -0.75
C SER A 305 -4.59 -1.79 -0.69
N PHE A 306 -3.84 -0.81 -0.19
CA PHE A 306 -2.41 -0.97 0.08
C PHE A 306 -2.13 -2.12 1.05
N GLU A 307 -2.93 -2.25 2.11
CA GLU A 307 -2.80 -3.34 3.09
C GLU A 307 -3.01 -4.71 2.43
N ASP A 308 -3.88 -4.77 1.42
CA ASP A 308 -4.16 -6.01 0.68
C ASP A 308 -2.99 -6.43 -0.24
N CYS A 309 -2.16 -5.48 -0.66
CA CYS A 309 -0.98 -5.75 -1.49
C CYS A 309 0.34 -5.83 -0.70
N GLN A 310 0.37 -5.32 0.54
CA GLN A 310 1.44 -5.66 1.50
C GLN A 310 1.49 -7.17 1.77
N LEU A 311 0.33 -7.83 1.80
CA LEU A 311 0.21 -9.29 1.85
C LEU A 311 0.97 -9.94 0.71
N ALA A 312 0.67 -9.57 -0.54
CA ALA A 312 1.31 -10.15 -1.71
C ALA A 312 2.83 -9.85 -1.85
N MET A 313 3.39 -8.95 -1.04
CA MET A 313 4.75 -8.39 -1.24
C MET A 313 5.61 -8.33 0.03
N GLY A 314 5.26 -9.07 1.08
CA GLY A 314 6.03 -9.14 2.33
C GLY A 314 7.50 -9.54 2.09
N LYS A 315 8.43 -8.94 2.84
CA LYS A 315 9.83 -9.38 2.89
C LYS A 315 9.93 -10.61 3.80
N GLY A 316 10.51 -11.68 3.28
CA GLY A 316 10.74 -12.96 3.95
C GLY A 316 10.97 -14.07 2.91
N PRO A 317 11.37 -15.28 3.33
CA PRO A 317 11.51 -16.45 2.43
C PRO A 317 10.26 -16.66 1.57
N LEU A 318 9.10 -16.30 2.11
CA LEU A 318 7.77 -16.61 1.62
C LEU A 318 7.20 -15.49 0.75
N ARG A 319 7.93 -15.07 -0.30
CA ARG A 319 7.39 -14.13 -1.29
C ARG A 319 6.15 -14.73 -1.96
N LEU A 320 4.99 -14.15 -1.68
CA LEU A 320 3.73 -14.56 -2.28
C LEU A 320 3.73 -14.25 -3.79
N PRO A 321 3.33 -15.20 -4.65
CA PRO A 321 3.27 -14.95 -6.10
C PRO A 321 2.31 -13.80 -6.43
N LYS A 322 2.62 -13.05 -7.50
CA LYS A 322 1.92 -11.80 -7.89
C LYS A 322 0.44 -11.99 -8.31
N HIS A 323 -0.11 -13.22 -8.29
CA HIS A 323 -1.41 -13.57 -8.90
C HIS A 323 -2.27 -14.59 -8.13
N THR A 324 -2.06 -14.82 -6.84
CA THR A 324 -2.65 -16.00 -6.18
C THR A 324 -3.92 -15.69 -5.39
N CYS A 325 -4.82 -16.66 -5.29
CA CYS A 325 -6.17 -16.61 -4.69
C CYS A 325 -6.28 -15.88 -3.34
N LEU A 326 -5.17 -15.72 -2.60
CA LEU A 326 -5.06 -14.92 -1.38
C LEU A 326 -5.47 -13.45 -1.56
N LEU A 327 -5.18 -12.84 -2.72
CA LEU A 327 -5.61 -11.46 -3.01
C LEU A 327 -7.13 -11.38 -3.16
N GLU A 328 -7.74 -12.35 -3.84
CA GLU A 328 -9.20 -12.46 -3.96
C GLU A 328 -9.85 -12.76 -2.61
N PHE A 329 -9.26 -13.64 -1.81
CA PHE A 329 -9.68 -13.92 -0.45
C PHE A 329 -9.62 -12.67 0.44
N ALA A 330 -8.52 -11.91 0.41
CA ALA A 330 -8.38 -10.66 1.17
C ALA A 330 -9.48 -9.65 0.83
N ARG A 331 -9.83 -9.53 -0.45
CA ARG A 331 -10.96 -8.71 -0.92
C ARG A 331 -12.27 -9.18 -0.31
N LEU A 332 -12.57 -10.48 -0.36
CA LEU A 332 -13.82 -11.06 0.13
C LEU A 332 -13.96 -10.91 1.65
N VAL A 333 -12.91 -11.22 2.42
CA VAL A 333 -12.86 -11.04 3.88
C VAL A 333 -13.17 -9.60 4.26
N ARG A 334 -12.68 -8.62 3.49
CA ARG A 334 -12.99 -7.21 3.73
C ARG A 334 -14.43 -6.84 3.38
N CYS A 335 -14.96 -7.34 2.26
CA CYS A 335 -16.35 -7.10 1.87
C CYS A 335 -17.34 -7.68 2.89
N LEU A 336 -16.99 -8.81 3.51
CA LEU A 336 -17.77 -9.45 4.56
C LEU A 336 -17.56 -8.83 5.96
N GLY A 337 -16.68 -7.82 6.10
CA GLY A 337 -16.38 -7.22 7.40
C GLY A 337 -15.63 -8.15 8.37
N LEU A 338 -15.11 -9.28 7.88
CA LEU A 338 -14.44 -10.30 8.70
C LEU A 338 -13.04 -9.87 9.18
N LYS A 339 -12.47 -8.82 8.59
CA LYS A 339 -11.15 -8.28 8.98
C LYS A 339 -11.23 -7.35 10.20
N THR A 340 -12.35 -6.66 10.38
CA THR A 340 -12.51 -5.64 11.43
C THR A 340 -12.62 -6.28 12.80
N GLY A 341 -11.65 -6.02 13.68
CA GLY A 341 -11.65 -6.53 15.06
C GLY A 341 -10.93 -7.87 15.28
N VAL A 342 -10.28 -8.43 14.25
CA VAL A 342 -9.49 -9.65 14.40
C VAL A 342 -8.20 -9.33 15.17
N THR A 343 -8.18 -9.69 16.45
CA THR A 343 -6.98 -9.64 17.30
C THR A 343 -6.23 -10.97 17.25
N ASP A 344 -5.06 -11.01 17.90
CA ASP A 344 -4.31 -12.26 18.01
C ASP A 344 -5.08 -13.34 18.79
N GLU A 345 -5.92 -12.93 19.75
CA GLU A 345 -6.79 -13.85 20.49
C GLU A 345 -7.87 -14.45 19.60
N VAL A 346 -8.54 -13.63 18.77
CA VAL A 346 -9.59 -14.10 17.85
C VAL A 346 -9.03 -15.16 16.89
N LEU A 347 -7.84 -14.95 16.34
CA LEU A 347 -7.20 -15.95 15.47
C LEU A 347 -6.87 -17.25 16.21
N HIS A 348 -6.51 -17.18 17.49
CA HIS A 348 -6.30 -18.38 18.31
C HIS A 348 -7.59 -19.10 18.67
N GLU A 349 -8.68 -18.38 18.92
CA GLU A 349 -10.01 -18.96 19.13
C GLU A 349 -10.53 -19.65 17.87
N GLU A 350 -10.40 -19.00 16.70
CA GLU A 350 -10.74 -19.58 15.40
C GLU A 350 -9.91 -20.84 15.11
N ALA A 351 -8.60 -20.80 15.37
CA ALA A 351 -7.75 -21.98 15.22
C ALA A 351 -8.15 -23.13 16.16
N SER A 352 -8.54 -22.80 17.40
CA SER A 352 -9.00 -23.80 18.37
C SER A 352 -10.34 -24.42 17.98
N ARG A 353 -11.26 -23.63 17.41
CA ARG A 353 -12.52 -24.11 16.84
C ARG A 353 -12.28 -25.01 15.62
N ALA A 354 -11.41 -24.58 14.70
CA ALA A 354 -11.07 -25.37 13.52
C ALA A 354 -10.38 -26.69 13.88
N ARG A 355 -9.49 -26.69 14.89
CA ARG A 355 -8.85 -27.92 15.40
C ARG A 355 -9.86 -28.91 15.97
N LYS A 356 -10.90 -28.45 16.68
CA LYS A 356 -11.96 -29.32 17.23
C LYS A 356 -12.77 -30.06 16.17
N LEU A 357 -12.76 -29.57 14.93
CA LEU A 357 -13.41 -30.27 13.81
C LEU A 357 -12.60 -31.48 13.33
N CYS A 358 -11.36 -31.69 13.81
CA CYS A 358 -10.54 -32.89 13.56
C CYS A 358 -10.43 -33.25 12.05
N GLY A 359 -10.36 -32.25 11.17
CA GLY A 359 -10.30 -32.47 9.72
C GLY A 359 -11.64 -32.80 9.05
N ASN A 360 -12.75 -32.73 9.78
CA ASN A 360 -14.09 -32.84 9.21
C ASN A 360 -14.35 -31.66 8.26
N ARG A 361 -14.54 -31.98 6.97
CA ARG A 361 -14.78 -30.97 5.93
C ARG A 361 -16.23 -30.51 5.96
N LEU A 362 -16.44 -29.20 6.01
CA LEU A 362 -17.77 -28.58 6.03
C LEU A 362 -18.30 -28.38 4.62
N ASP A 363 -19.60 -28.56 4.44
CA ASP A 363 -20.32 -28.08 3.26
C ASP A 363 -20.63 -26.57 3.40
N MET A 364 -21.27 -26.01 2.37
CA MET A 364 -21.58 -24.58 2.33
C MET A 364 -22.47 -24.14 3.50
N GLU A 365 -23.40 -24.98 3.94
CA GLU A 365 -24.29 -24.70 5.08
C GLU A 365 -23.51 -24.67 6.38
N GLY A 366 -22.71 -25.71 6.65
CA GLY A 366 -21.83 -25.77 7.80
C GLY A 366 -20.83 -24.61 7.85
N PHE A 367 -20.31 -24.17 6.70
CA PHE A 367 -19.39 -23.03 6.65
C PHE A 367 -20.10 -21.69 6.94
N SER A 368 -21.31 -21.48 6.42
CA SER A 368 -22.09 -20.27 6.71
C SER A 368 -22.42 -20.15 8.21
N GLN A 369 -22.78 -21.27 8.84
CA GLN A 369 -23.00 -21.36 10.28
C GLN A 369 -21.70 -21.13 11.07
N TYR A 370 -20.57 -21.67 10.59
CA TYR A 370 -19.26 -21.43 11.19
C TYR A 370 -18.89 -19.94 11.20
N LEU A 371 -19.14 -19.22 10.10
CA LEU A 371 -18.88 -17.78 10.02
C LEU A 371 -19.90 -16.91 10.75
N ASN A 372 -21.02 -17.50 11.20
CA ASN A 372 -22.19 -16.76 11.69
C ASN A 372 -22.65 -15.69 10.67
N GLN A 373 -22.67 -16.06 9.39
CA GLN A 373 -23.05 -15.19 8.28
C GLN A 373 -24.16 -15.85 7.44
N PRO A 374 -25.12 -15.08 6.91
CA PRO A 374 -26.10 -15.61 5.98
C PRO A 374 -25.41 -16.10 4.69
N MET A 375 -26.02 -17.08 4.01
CA MET A 375 -25.59 -17.55 2.69
C MET A 375 -25.75 -16.46 1.63
N THR A 376 -24.75 -15.59 1.53
CA THR A 376 -24.63 -14.55 0.51
C THR A 376 -23.68 -14.98 -0.59
N GLU A 377 -23.74 -14.32 -1.75
CA GLU A 377 -22.79 -14.56 -2.84
C GLU A 377 -21.34 -14.39 -2.40
N ALA A 378 -21.05 -13.43 -1.51
CA ALA A 378 -19.71 -13.22 -0.99
C ALA A 378 -19.22 -14.39 -0.11
N VAL A 379 -20.10 -15.01 0.70
CA VAL A 379 -19.75 -16.22 1.47
C VAL A 379 -19.53 -17.41 0.53
N GLN A 380 -20.32 -17.51 -0.54
CA GLN A 380 -20.16 -18.56 -1.55
C GLN A 380 -18.84 -18.41 -2.32
N ASP A 381 -18.47 -17.18 -2.67
CA ASP A 381 -17.18 -16.87 -3.28
C ASP A 381 -16.04 -17.29 -2.35
N VAL A 382 -16.12 -17.01 -1.03
CA VAL A 382 -15.10 -17.49 -0.07
C VAL A 382 -15.05 -19.01 -0.03
N PHE A 383 -16.19 -19.68 0.11
CA PHE A 383 -16.26 -21.14 0.14
C PHE A 383 -15.61 -21.76 -1.11
N SER A 384 -15.90 -21.20 -2.29
CA SER A 384 -15.38 -21.69 -3.57
C SER A 384 -13.85 -21.59 -3.70
N LEU A 385 -13.20 -20.74 -2.90
CA LEU A 385 -11.74 -20.66 -2.89
C LEU A 385 -11.10 -21.86 -2.20
N PHE A 386 -11.79 -22.54 -1.28
CA PHE A 386 -11.26 -23.63 -0.47
C PHE A 386 -11.95 -24.97 -0.72
N GLU A 387 -13.07 -24.99 -1.44
CA GLU A 387 -13.83 -26.22 -1.66
C GLU A 387 -13.07 -27.20 -2.56
N GLU A 388 -13.20 -28.48 -2.19
CA GLU A 388 -12.82 -29.60 -3.01
C GLU A 388 -13.90 -30.68 -2.90
N HIS A 389 -14.56 -30.94 -4.03
CA HIS A 389 -15.70 -31.85 -4.12
C HIS A 389 -16.89 -31.41 -3.24
N GLY A 390 -17.13 -30.10 -3.15
CA GLY A 390 -18.28 -29.53 -2.43
C GLY A 390 -18.12 -29.49 -0.92
N LYS A 391 -16.93 -29.75 -0.39
CA LYS A 391 -16.59 -29.59 1.02
C LYS A 391 -15.27 -28.85 1.20
N MET A 392 -15.11 -28.11 2.28
CA MET A 392 -13.89 -27.36 2.59
C MET A 392 -13.32 -27.73 3.96
N ASP A 393 -12.00 -27.67 4.09
CA ASP A 393 -11.33 -27.71 5.39
C ASP A 393 -11.24 -26.29 5.98
N VAL A 394 -11.88 -26.09 7.12
CA VAL A 394 -11.90 -24.78 7.80
C VAL A 394 -10.50 -24.34 8.24
N ARG A 395 -9.58 -25.28 8.48
CA ARG A 395 -8.20 -24.97 8.85
C ARG A 395 -7.51 -24.18 7.73
N GLU A 396 -7.81 -24.48 6.46
CA GLU A 396 -7.29 -23.70 5.32
C GLU A 396 -7.80 -22.25 5.34
N TYR A 397 -9.09 -22.06 5.65
CA TYR A 397 -9.68 -20.72 5.81
C TYR A 397 -8.99 -19.93 6.93
N VAL A 398 -8.75 -20.55 8.10
CA VAL A 398 -8.10 -19.88 9.23
C VAL A 398 -6.65 -19.53 8.92
N ILE A 399 -5.90 -20.40 8.22
CA ILE A 399 -4.55 -20.09 7.74
C ILE A 399 -4.60 -18.87 6.81
N ALA A 400 -5.48 -18.88 5.82
CA ALA A 400 -5.62 -17.78 4.88
C ALA A 400 -6.02 -16.47 5.60
N LEU A 401 -6.92 -16.55 6.58
CA LEU A 401 -7.33 -15.41 7.40
C LEU A 401 -6.16 -14.85 8.22
N SER A 402 -5.34 -15.73 8.81
CA SER A 402 -4.12 -15.33 9.52
C SER A 402 -3.12 -14.65 8.58
N VAL A 403 -2.93 -15.17 7.35
CA VAL A 403 -2.10 -14.51 6.33
C VAL A 403 -2.63 -13.08 6.11
N VAL A 404 -3.92 -12.93 5.79
CA VAL A 404 -4.58 -11.64 5.50
C VAL A 404 -4.50 -10.64 6.66
N CYS A 405 -4.63 -11.12 7.89
CA CYS A 405 -4.60 -10.28 9.09
C CYS A 405 -3.17 -9.98 9.58
N ARG A 406 -2.19 -10.81 9.27
CA ARG A 406 -0.80 -10.72 9.76
C ARG A 406 0.26 -10.84 8.63
N PRO A 407 0.27 -9.94 7.63
CA PRO A 407 1.15 -10.03 6.44
C PRO A 407 2.64 -10.19 6.74
N PHE A 408 3.13 -9.63 7.85
CA PHE A 408 4.56 -9.61 8.21
C PHE A 408 4.94 -10.61 9.31
N ARG A 409 3.98 -11.37 9.85
CA ARG A 409 4.21 -12.39 10.88
C ARG A 409 3.96 -13.78 10.30
N TYR A 410 4.68 -14.08 9.22
CA TYR A 410 4.52 -15.36 8.51
C TYR A 410 4.86 -16.55 9.41
N LEU A 411 5.89 -16.41 10.26
CA LEU A 411 6.30 -17.47 11.17
C LEU A 411 5.21 -17.75 12.22
N GLU A 412 4.52 -16.71 12.71
CA GLU A 412 3.35 -16.87 13.58
C GLU A 412 2.16 -17.51 12.87
N THR A 413 2.00 -17.25 11.57
CA THR A 413 0.96 -17.90 10.75
C THR A 413 1.27 -19.38 10.55
N ILE A 414 2.53 -19.73 10.27
CA ILE A 414 2.97 -21.13 10.19
C ILE A 414 2.82 -21.82 11.54
N LYS A 415 3.22 -21.15 12.64
CA LYS A 415 3.03 -21.68 14.01
C LYS A 415 1.57 -21.94 14.34
N LEU A 416 0.68 -21.02 13.97
CA LEU A 416 -0.76 -21.19 14.11
C LEU A 416 -1.26 -22.39 13.29
N ALA A 417 -0.75 -22.56 12.08
CA ALA A 417 -1.06 -23.68 11.22
C ALA A 417 -0.59 -25.00 11.84
N PHE A 418 0.67 -25.11 12.28
CA PHE A 418 1.18 -26.29 12.99
C PHE A 418 0.29 -26.67 14.17
N ARG A 419 -0.13 -25.71 15.01
CA ARG A 419 -1.05 -25.99 16.12
C ARG A 419 -2.41 -26.58 15.72
N MET A 420 -2.89 -26.32 14.50
CA MET A 420 -4.15 -26.86 13.99
C MET A 420 -4.01 -28.26 13.39
N PHE A 421 -2.81 -28.62 12.93
CA PHE A 421 -2.53 -29.89 12.24
C PHE A 421 -1.69 -30.85 13.08
N GLU A 422 -1.05 -30.39 14.16
CA GLU A 422 -0.21 -31.22 15.03
C GLU A 422 -1.02 -32.36 15.68
N ALA A 423 -0.43 -33.55 15.69
CA ALA A 423 -0.97 -34.68 16.42
C ALA A 423 -0.93 -34.40 17.94
N GLN A 424 -1.94 -34.89 18.67
CA GLN A 424 -2.06 -34.64 20.12
C GLN A 424 -0.94 -35.28 20.95
N GLU A 425 -0.29 -36.33 20.41
CA GLU A 425 0.68 -37.14 21.13
C GLU A 425 2.09 -36.54 21.11
N ASP A 426 2.56 -36.11 19.93
CA ASP A 426 3.96 -35.72 19.70
C ASP A 426 4.11 -34.28 19.17
N GLY A 427 3.01 -33.56 18.92
CA GLY A 427 3.05 -32.20 18.40
C GLY A 427 3.63 -32.10 16.99
N ALA A 428 3.70 -33.21 16.26
CA ALA A 428 4.30 -33.28 14.94
C ALA A 428 3.23 -33.28 13.83
N VAL A 429 3.63 -32.83 12.64
CA VAL A 429 2.82 -32.85 11.42
C VAL A 429 3.45 -33.80 10.39
N VAL A 430 2.60 -34.44 9.59
CA VAL A 430 3.03 -35.31 8.49
C VAL A 430 3.20 -34.51 7.19
N GLU A 431 3.76 -35.15 6.16
CA GLU A 431 4.06 -34.52 4.86
C GLU A 431 2.83 -33.88 4.20
N ASP A 432 1.70 -34.59 4.17
CA ASP A 432 0.46 -34.10 3.58
C ASP A 432 -0.07 -32.84 4.31
N ASP A 433 0.06 -32.81 5.64
CA ASP A 433 -0.36 -31.65 6.43
C ASP A 433 0.56 -30.45 6.17
N LEU A 434 1.87 -30.67 6.10
CA LEU A 434 2.82 -29.62 5.73
C LEU A 434 2.52 -29.08 4.32
N ALA A 435 2.17 -29.96 3.38
CA ALA A 435 1.79 -29.59 2.02
C ALA A 435 0.58 -28.63 2.03
N VAL A 436 -0.46 -28.96 2.79
CA VAL A 436 -1.65 -28.12 2.94
C VAL A 436 -1.31 -26.78 3.60
N ILE A 437 -0.49 -26.79 4.66
CA ILE A 437 -0.07 -25.58 5.37
C ILE A 437 0.67 -24.63 4.42
N LEU A 438 1.68 -25.14 3.71
CA LEU A 438 2.49 -24.34 2.79
C LEU A 438 1.67 -23.90 1.58
N LYS A 439 0.87 -24.79 0.98
CA LYS A 439 -0.03 -24.44 -0.14
C LYS A 439 -0.97 -23.30 0.22
N THR A 440 -1.52 -23.32 1.43
CA THR A 440 -2.50 -22.32 1.88
C THR A 440 -1.83 -21.03 2.34
N ALA A 441 -0.77 -21.13 3.13
CA ALA A 441 -0.04 -19.97 3.63
C ALA A 441 0.72 -19.23 2.51
N LEU A 442 1.19 -19.96 1.49
CA LEU A 442 1.99 -19.43 0.38
C LEU A 442 1.20 -19.21 -0.91
N GLY A 443 -0.01 -19.77 -1.01
CA GLY A 443 -0.85 -19.66 -2.20
C GLY A 443 -0.28 -20.32 -3.47
N ILE A 444 0.65 -21.28 -3.35
CA ILE A 444 1.32 -21.92 -4.50
C ILE A 444 0.59 -23.23 -4.85
N GLY A 445 0.31 -23.45 -6.15
CA GLY A 445 -0.50 -24.57 -6.64
C GLY A 445 0.15 -25.94 -6.51
N ASP A 446 1.45 -26.02 -6.86
CA ASP A 446 2.24 -27.25 -6.89
C ASP A 446 3.56 -26.99 -6.17
N PHE A 447 3.75 -27.62 -5.02
CA PHE A 447 4.97 -27.54 -4.24
C PHE A 447 5.58 -28.94 -4.23
N ALA A 448 6.89 -29.07 -4.49
CA ALA A 448 7.61 -30.34 -4.32
C ALA A 448 7.85 -30.58 -2.82
N VAL A 449 6.76 -30.80 -2.07
CA VAL A 449 6.79 -30.85 -0.60
C VAL A 449 7.64 -32.02 -0.14
N CYS A 450 7.72 -33.10 -0.92
CA CYS A 450 8.55 -34.26 -0.66
C CYS A 450 10.02 -33.90 -0.42
N ASP A 451 10.61 -33.03 -1.25
CA ASP A 451 12.02 -32.69 -1.15
C ASP A 451 12.29 -31.76 0.03
N LEU A 452 11.39 -30.81 0.29
CA LEU A 452 11.46 -29.94 1.46
C LEU A 452 11.25 -30.72 2.76
N PHE A 453 10.26 -31.62 2.80
CA PHE A 453 9.93 -32.42 3.96
C PHE A 453 11.12 -33.32 4.35
N ARG A 454 11.75 -33.97 3.38
CA ARG A 454 12.99 -34.74 3.59
C ARG A 454 14.16 -33.88 4.07
N ALA A 455 14.26 -32.64 3.59
CA ALA A 455 15.30 -31.72 4.02
C ALA A 455 15.10 -31.23 5.47
N ILE A 456 13.85 -31.19 5.97
CA ILE A 456 13.54 -30.84 7.36
C ILE A 456 13.63 -32.08 8.27
N ASP A 457 13.15 -33.23 7.80
CA ASP A 457 13.18 -34.50 8.53
C ASP A 457 14.53 -35.21 8.39
N CYS A 458 15.60 -34.56 8.88
CA CYS A 458 16.97 -35.09 8.84
C CYS A 458 17.15 -36.45 9.56
N GLN A 459 16.14 -36.88 10.34
CA GLN A 459 16.16 -38.11 11.14
C GLN A 459 15.21 -39.19 10.58
N ASP A 460 14.59 -38.95 9.42
CA ASP A 460 13.66 -39.87 8.73
C ASP A 460 12.55 -40.42 9.66
N LYS A 461 11.97 -39.52 10.46
CA LYS A 461 10.88 -39.84 11.41
C LYS A 461 9.52 -39.99 10.73
N GLY A 462 9.38 -39.48 9.51
CA GLY A 462 8.10 -39.34 8.81
C GLY A 462 7.19 -38.25 9.39
N LYS A 463 7.70 -37.45 10.33
CA LYS A 463 6.97 -36.35 11.00
C LYS A 463 7.93 -35.23 11.39
N ILE A 464 7.45 -33.99 11.34
CA ILE A 464 8.24 -32.80 11.71
C ILE A 464 7.50 -31.94 12.74
N THR A 465 8.25 -31.30 13.63
CA THR A 465 7.71 -30.28 14.57
C THR A 465 7.93 -28.87 14.04
N PHE A 466 7.24 -27.90 14.63
CA PHE A 466 7.46 -26.49 14.29
C PHE A 466 8.91 -26.05 14.58
N ASP A 467 9.56 -26.63 15.60
CA ASP A 467 10.95 -26.33 15.95
C ASP A 467 11.93 -26.93 14.93
N ASP A 468 11.64 -28.11 14.36
CA ASP A 468 12.40 -28.66 13.23
C ASP A 468 12.33 -27.71 12.03
N PHE A 469 11.13 -27.20 11.73
CA PHE A 469 10.93 -26.23 10.65
C PHE A 469 11.69 -24.91 10.89
N CYS A 470 11.70 -24.38 12.13
CA CYS A 470 12.46 -23.17 12.46
C CYS A 470 13.97 -23.36 12.30
N ARG A 471 14.51 -24.50 12.77
CA ARG A 471 15.93 -24.85 12.59
C ARG A 471 16.31 -24.95 11.12
N PHE A 472 15.42 -25.50 10.29
CA PHE A 472 15.64 -25.54 8.85
C PHE A 472 15.72 -24.12 8.26
N LEU A 473 14.80 -23.21 8.64
CA LEU A 473 14.80 -21.82 8.15
C LEU A 473 16.06 -21.04 8.52
N GLU A 474 16.65 -21.30 9.70
CA GLU A 474 17.93 -20.68 10.09
C GLU A 474 19.07 -21.10 9.16
N SER A 475 19.06 -22.35 8.68
CA SER A 475 20.07 -22.88 7.76
C SER A 475 19.80 -22.57 6.28
N CYS A 476 18.54 -22.35 5.90
CA CYS A 476 18.12 -22.10 4.52
C CYS A 476 17.07 -20.97 4.45
N PRO A 477 17.48 -19.69 4.60
CA PRO A 477 16.56 -18.55 4.61
C PRO A 477 15.91 -18.27 3.25
N ASP A 478 16.43 -18.82 2.14
CA ASP A 478 15.90 -18.66 0.78
C ASP A 478 15.34 -19.97 0.18
N PHE A 479 14.88 -20.90 1.02
CA PHE A 479 14.43 -22.23 0.58
C PHE A 479 13.37 -22.19 -0.53
N VAL A 480 12.49 -21.19 -0.55
CA VAL A 480 11.48 -21.00 -1.61
C VAL A 480 12.13 -20.84 -2.99
N ALA A 481 13.28 -20.16 -3.08
CA ALA A 481 14.02 -20.04 -4.34
C ALA A 481 14.79 -21.33 -4.69
N GLN A 482 15.31 -22.04 -3.68
CA GLN A 482 16.11 -23.25 -3.87
C GLN A 482 15.26 -24.48 -4.26
N TYR A 483 14.07 -24.61 -3.69
CA TYR A 483 13.15 -25.73 -3.93
C TYR A 483 12.12 -25.40 -5.04
N HIS A 484 12.53 -24.61 -6.05
CA HIS A 484 11.77 -24.25 -7.25
C HIS A 484 10.29 -23.87 -7.02
N CYS A 485 10.04 -22.78 -6.27
CA CYS A 485 8.68 -22.25 -6.08
C CYS A 485 8.21 -21.25 -7.17
N LEU A 486 8.98 -21.04 -8.24
CA LEU A 486 8.62 -20.13 -9.34
C LEU A 486 8.82 -20.84 -10.69
N SER A 487 7.80 -21.56 -11.15
CA SER A 487 7.73 -22.08 -12.51
C SER A 487 7.46 -20.93 -13.50
N GLU A 488 8.50 -20.28 -13.99
CA GLU A 488 8.48 -19.60 -15.29
C GLU A 488 9.38 -20.42 -16.25
N PRO A 489 8.92 -20.78 -17.45
CA PRO A 489 9.78 -21.44 -18.43
C PRO A 489 10.82 -20.45 -18.97
N ILE A 490 12.07 -20.59 -18.55
CA ILE A 490 13.20 -19.82 -19.11
C ILE A 490 13.64 -20.50 -20.43
N PRO A 491 13.75 -19.76 -21.55
CA PRO A 491 14.42 -20.27 -22.76
C PRO A 491 15.91 -20.43 -22.48
N GLN A 492 16.48 -21.60 -22.77
CA GLN A 492 17.91 -21.88 -22.61
C GLN A 492 18.79 -20.86 -23.35
N PRO A 493 19.82 -20.27 -22.70
CA PRO A 493 20.95 -19.69 -23.40
C PRO A 493 22.16 -20.63 -23.30
N SER A 494 22.80 -20.81 -24.45
CA SER A 494 24.06 -21.49 -24.67
C SER A 494 25.20 -21.01 -23.76
N ARG A 495 26.06 -21.97 -23.40
CA ARG A 495 27.32 -21.83 -22.64
C ARG A 495 28.18 -20.66 -23.11
N GLU A 496 28.61 -19.80 -22.18
CA GLU A 496 29.98 -19.30 -22.09
C GLU A 496 30.27 -18.69 -20.71
N SER A 497 31.50 -18.90 -20.26
CA SER A 497 32.06 -18.71 -18.92
C SER A 497 32.42 -17.27 -18.56
N THR A 498 32.21 -16.80 -17.30
CA THR A 498 33.23 -16.24 -16.37
C THR A 498 32.66 -15.57 -15.09
N SER A 499 33.20 -15.99 -13.93
CA SER A 499 33.42 -15.35 -12.61
C SER A 499 32.32 -14.53 -11.86
N PRO A 500 32.16 -14.72 -10.52
CA PRO A 500 31.16 -14.03 -9.70
C PRO A 500 31.66 -12.66 -9.21
N SER A 501 30.86 -11.61 -9.41
CA SER A 501 31.00 -10.35 -8.67
C SER A 501 29.87 -10.23 -7.66
N GLU A 502 30.20 -10.25 -6.37
CA GLU A 502 29.28 -9.94 -5.28
C GLU A 502 28.71 -8.52 -5.46
N SER A 503 27.39 -8.41 -5.65
CA SER A 503 26.69 -7.13 -5.55
C SER A 503 25.72 -7.20 -4.38
N GLN A 504 26.11 -6.58 -3.26
CA GLN A 504 25.20 -6.31 -2.14
C GLN A 504 24.00 -5.47 -2.61
N PRO A 505 22.75 -5.83 -2.26
CA PRO A 505 21.63 -4.94 -2.45
C PRO A 505 21.70 -3.79 -1.43
N SER A 506 22.05 -2.60 -1.91
CA SER A 506 21.98 -1.37 -1.11
C SER A 506 20.55 -1.16 -0.58
N THR A 507 20.44 -1.05 0.73
CA THR A 507 19.23 -0.79 1.48
C THR A 507 18.81 0.68 1.33
N ASN A 508 17.50 0.92 1.21
CA ASN A 508 16.93 2.27 1.12
C ASN A 508 17.13 3.00 2.47
N GLY A 509 18.12 3.90 2.55
CA GLY A 509 18.46 4.72 3.72
C GLY A 509 17.42 5.78 4.15
N PHE A 510 16.13 5.55 3.92
CA PHE A 510 15.03 6.33 4.48
C PHE A 510 13.88 5.46 5.05
N CYS A 511 14.08 4.14 5.11
CA CYS A 511 13.29 3.24 5.96
C CYS A 511 14.18 2.81 7.12
N ALA A 512 14.04 3.46 8.28
CA ALA A 512 14.60 2.92 9.51
C ALA A 512 13.96 1.56 9.80
N ASP A 513 14.80 0.63 10.24
CA ASP A 513 14.51 -0.75 10.58
C ASP A 513 13.25 -0.90 11.44
N PHE A 514 12.38 -1.83 11.04
CA PHE A 514 11.33 -2.39 11.88
C PHE A 514 11.74 -3.80 12.29
N SER A 515 12.77 -3.89 13.13
CA SER A 515 12.94 -5.06 13.99
C SER A 515 12.30 -4.72 15.35
N PRO A 516 11.38 -5.53 15.88
CA PRO A 516 10.95 -5.35 17.27
C PRO A 516 12.16 -5.59 18.20
N PRO A 517 12.28 -4.85 19.32
CA PRO A 517 13.35 -5.11 20.28
C PRO A 517 13.14 -6.49 20.92
N ASP A 518 14.16 -7.34 20.84
CA ASP A 518 14.19 -8.63 21.54
C ASP A 518 14.06 -8.41 23.05
N HIS A 519 12.90 -8.78 23.60
CA HIS A 519 12.73 -8.93 25.03
C HIS A 519 13.38 -10.24 25.50
N SER A 520 14.71 -10.25 25.56
CA SER A 520 15.43 -11.27 26.34
C SER A 520 16.79 -10.77 26.80
N THR A 521 16.81 -10.10 27.95
CA THR A 521 17.88 -10.27 28.97
C THR A 521 17.49 -9.57 30.27
N ARG A 522 16.86 -10.34 31.16
CA ARG A 522 16.97 -10.12 32.60
C ARG A 522 18.28 -10.79 33.04
N SER A 523 19.24 -10.02 33.56
CA SER A 523 19.98 -10.38 34.78
C SER A 523 20.94 -9.27 35.21
N THR A 524 20.70 -8.76 36.43
CA THR A 524 21.69 -8.41 37.48
C THR A 524 22.88 -7.49 37.17
N ALA A 525 22.93 -6.31 37.80
CA ALA A 525 23.97 -5.99 38.80
C ALA A 525 23.73 -4.66 39.53
N HIS A 526 24.17 -4.66 40.78
CA HIS A 526 24.09 -3.70 41.87
C HIS A 526 24.44 -2.21 41.62
N SER A 527 23.67 -1.36 42.31
CA SER A 527 24.12 -0.35 43.29
C SER A 527 25.53 0.25 43.14
N LYS A 528 25.59 1.57 42.88
CA LYS A 528 26.33 2.51 43.74
C LYS A 528 25.98 3.97 43.44
N LYS A 529 25.71 4.70 44.53
CA LYS A 529 25.69 6.16 44.68
C LYS A 529 26.99 6.79 44.16
N GLN A 530 26.94 8.00 43.61
CA GLN A 530 27.38 9.24 44.29
C GLN A 530 27.41 10.44 43.34
N ASN A 531 26.86 11.54 43.87
CA ASN A 531 27.02 12.96 43.56
C ASN A 531 26.43 13.52 42.26
#